data_AF-A0A842LW64-F1
#
_entry.id   AF-A0A842LW64-F1
#
_cell.length_a   1.000
_cell.length_b   1.000
_cell.length_c   1.000
_cell.angle_alpha   90.00
_cell.angle_beta   90.00
_cell.angle_gamma   90.00
#
_symmetry.space_group_name_H-M   'P 1'
#
loop_
_entity.id
_entity.type
_entity.pdbx_description
1 polymer ?
#
loop_
_entity_poly.entity_id
_entity_poly.type
_entity_poly.pdbx_seq_one_letter_code
_entity_poly.pdbx_strand_id
1 'polypeptide(L)'
;MDNHLSVLNSLMEFCDPLEVTKDQLRDYLGQFLDQPKTYAYHLCGLKRFYRDFLGCPDLVDSFKFPSIIPRPKFIPSKTELRECASWLDQKDLALFLTLASSGARRSEVLTLAVKDVDLDRRMFTPSDSQGFSICMDDDLFRTKMKKLVLS
;
A
#
# COMPACT_ATOMS: atom_id res chain seq x y z
N MET A 1 7.67 8.33 0.34
CA MET A 1 9.06 8.48 0.81
C MET A 1 9.84 7.25 0.37
N ASP A 2 11.04 7.47 -0.13
CA ASP A 2 11.69 6.69 -1.18
C ASP A 2 12.18 5.30 -0.77
N ASN A 3 11.35 4.30 -1.04
CA ASN A 3 11.66 2.89 -0.84
C ASN A 3 12.97 2.43 -1.51
N HIS A 4 13.34 3.02 -2.66
CA HIS A 4 14.58 2.64 -3.34
C HIS A 4 15.84 3.13 -2.60
N LEU A 5 15.75 4.26 -1.87
CA LEU A 5 16.88 4.76 -1.08
C LEU A 5 17.18 3.86 0.12
N SER A 6 16.15 3.23 0.71
CA SER A 6 16.38 2.30 1.82
C SER A 6 17.17 1.06 1.37
N VAL A 7 16.93 0.59 0.15
CA VAL A 7 17.69 -0.52 -0.46
C VAL A 7 19.15 -0.11 -0.68
N LEU A 8 19.38 1.10 -1.19
CA LEU A 8 20.73 1.60 -1.45
C LEU A 8 21.52 1.81 -0.15
N ASN A 9 20.92 2.42 0.87
CA ASN A 9 21.57 2.58 2.17
C ASN A 9 21.94 1.22 2.77
N SER A 10 21.03 0.25 2.71
CA SER A 10 21.31 -1.12 3.17
C SER A 10 22.42 -1.80 2.35
N LEU A 11 22.52 -1.52 1.05
CA LEU A 11 23.62 -2.04 0.22
C LEU A 11 24.95 -1.37 0.57
N MET A 12 24.96 -0.06 0.79
CA MET A 12 26.15 0.71 1.16
C MET A 12 26.76 0.28 2.50
N GLU A 13 25.93 -0.20 3.42
CA GLU A 13 26.40 -0.82 4.67
C GLU A 13 27.09 -2.17 4.44
N PHE A 14 26.79 -2.86 3.33
CA PHE A 14 27.33 -4.16 2.99
C PHE A 14 28.57 -4.08 2.08
N CYS A 15 28.55 -3.22 1.07
CA CYS A 15 29.65 -3.03 0.13
C CYS A 15 29.60 -1.64 -0.54
N ASP A 16 30.69 -1.28 -1.23
CA ASP A 16 30.67 -0.10 -2.11
C ASP A 16 29.78 -0.39 -3.34
N PRO A 17 28.69 0.36 -3.55
CA PRO A 17 27.77 0.13 -4.66
C PRO A 17 28.35 0.47 -6.04
N LEU A 18 29.46 1.21 -6.14
CA LEU A 18 30.05 1.54 -7.45
C LEU A 18 31.01 0.45 -7.95
N GLU A 19 31.62 -0.30 -7.02
CA GLU A 19 32.63 -1.32 -7.29
C GLU A 19 32.12 -2.74 -7.01
N VAL A 20 30.79 -2.92 -6.97
CA VAL A 20 30.18 -4.19 -6.58
C VAL A 20 30.32 -5.28 -7.66
N THR A 21 30.61 -6.50 -7.21
CA THR A 21 30.61 -7.69 -8.07
C THR A 21 29.26 -8.44 -8.03
N LYS A 22 29.01 -9.27 -9.05
CA LYS A 22 27.82 -10.14 -9.08
C LYS A 22 27.72 -11.07 -7.87
N ASP A 23 28.87 -11.54 -7.37
CA ASP A 23 28.90 -12.47 -6.24
C ASP A 23 28.56 -11.74 -4.93
N GLN A 24 29.05 -10.53 -4.73
CA GLN A 24 28.64 -9.69 -3.60
C GLN A 24 27.15 -9.36 -3.63
N LEU A 25 26.58 -9.08 -4.81
CA LEU A 25 25.13 -8.89 -4.93
C LEU A 25 24.35 -10.17 -4.60
N ARG A 26 24.89 -11.35 -4.96
CA ARG A 26 24.30 -12.64 -4.59
C ARG A 26 24.35 -12.87 -3.10
N ASP A 27 25.47 -12.57 -2.45
CA ASP A 27 25.63 -12.71 -1.00
C ASP A 27 24.70 -11.74 -0.24
N TYR A 28 24.63 -10.49 -0.70
CA TYR A 28 23.70 -9.49 -0.16
C TYR A 28 22.24 -9.95 -0.26
N LEU A 29 21.80 -10.33 -1.46
CA LEU A 29 20.44 -10.82 -1.68
C LEU A 29 20.17 -12.16 -0.96
N GLY A 30 21.23 -12.95 -0.73
CA GLY A 30 21.20 -14.21 0.00
C GLY A 30 20.64 -14.10 1.41
N GLN A 31 20.83 -12.94 2.06
CA GLN A 31 20.31 -12.66 3.40
C GLN A 31 18.77 -12.64 3.47
N PHE A 32 18.10 -12.52 2.32
CA PHE A 32 16.64 -12.37 2.24
C PHE A 32 15.93 -13.56 1.59
N LEU A 33 16.61 -14.68 1.36
CA LEU A 33 16.03 -15.85 0.67
C LEU A 33 14.77 -16.40 1.38
N ASP A 34 14.76 -16.40 2.71
CA ASP A 34 13.61 -16.83 3.52
C ASP A 34 12.45 -15.82 3.54
N GLN A 35 12.67 -14.63 2.96
CA GLN A 35 11.69 -13.54 2.92
C GLN A 35 11.46 -13.07 1.48
N PRO A 36 10.69 -13.81 0.66
CA PRO A 36 10.54 -13.55 -0.78
C PRO A 36 10.09 -12.13 -1.14
N LYS A 37 9.25 -11.51 -0.30
CA LYS A 37 8.80 -10.12 -0.49
C LYS A 37 9.92 -9.12 -0.28
N THR A 38 10.70 -9.31 0.79
CA THR A 38 11.88 -8.49 1.10
C THR A 38 12.92 -8.67 0.00
N TYR A 39 13.22 -9.91 -0.40
CA TYR A 39 14.09 -10.18 -1.54
C TYR A 39 13.64 -9.44 -2.81
N ALA A 40 12.36 -9.57 -3.19
CA ALA A 40 11.81 -8.93 -4.38
C ALA A 40 11.90 -7.40 -4.30
N TYR A 41 11.67 -6.84 -3.12
CA TYR A 41 11.80 -5.41 -2.85
C TYR A 41 13.24 -4.92 -3.05
N HIS A 42 14.22 -5.60 -2.46
CA HIS A 42 15.64 -5.27 -2.63
C HIS A 42 16.06 -5.44 -4.10
N LEU A 43 15.70 -6.56 -4.74
CA LEU A 43 16.01 -6.79 -6.15
C LEU A 43 15.41 -5.73 -7.08
N CYS A 44 14.20 -5.25 -6.77
CA CYS A 44 13.58 -4.15 -7.52
C CYS A 44 14.41 -2.85 -7.41
N GLY A 45 14.85 -2.49 -6.21
CA GLY A 45 15.74 -1.34 -6.00
C GLY A 45 17.08 -1.48 -6.70
N LEU A 46 17.72 -2.64 -6.60
CA LEU A 46 18.99 -2.92 -7.27
C LEU A 46 18.85 -2.84 -8.80
N LYS A 47 17.80 -3.44 -9.37
CA LYS A 47 17.54 -3.34 -10.81
C LYS A 47 17.31 -1.90 -11.22
N ARG A 48 16.55 -1.11 -10.46
CA ARG A 48 16.35 0.32 -10.75
C ARG A 48 17.67 1.09 -10.74
N PHE A 49 18.54 0.82 -9.77
CA PHE A 49 19.82 1.51 -9.65
C PHE A 49 20.84 1.06 -10.73
N TYR A 50 21.18 -0.22 -10.79
CA TYR A 50 22.22 -0.69 -11.71
C TYR A 50 21.77 -0.64 -13.18
N ARG A 51 20.52 -1.02 -13.49
CA ARG A 51 20.03 -1.02 -14.88
C ARG A 51 19.69 0.38 -15.37
N ASP A 52 18.91 1.15 -14.61
CA ASP A 52 18.35 2.41 -15.09
C ASP A 52 19.20 3.64 -14.74
N PHE A 53 19.92 3.64 -13.62
CA PHE A 53 20.73 4.79 -13.19
C PHE A 53 22.20 4.67 -13.62
N LEU A 54 22.86 3.52 -13.37
CA LEU A 54 24.26 3.30 -13.75
C LEU A 54 24.45 2.74 -15.17
N GLY A 55 23.39 2.22 -15.80
CA GLY A 55 23.47 1.64 -17.14
C GLY A 55 24.26 0.33 -17.22
N CYS A 56 24.35 -0.41 -16.12
CA CYS A 56 25.03 -1.70 -15.99
C CYS A 56 24.03 -2.86 -15.76
N PRO A 57 23.19 -3.20 -16.76
CA PRO A 57 22.18 -4.26 -16.64
C PRO A 57 22.79 -5.62 -16.32
N ASP A 58 24.00 -5.90 -16.86
CA ASP A 58 24.66 -7.18 -16.75
C ASP A 58 24.83 -7.64 -15.31
N LEU A 59 25.05 -6.71 -14.36
CA LEU A 59 25.20 -7.00 -12.94
C LEU A 59 23.94 -7.63 -12.33
N VAL A 60 22.76 -7.25 -12.80
CA VAL A 60 21.48 -7.56 -12.14
C VAL A 60 20.53 -8.45 -12.95
N ASP A 61 20.80 -8.67 -14.24
CA ASP A 61 19.88 -9.34 -15.17
C ASP A 61 19.69 -10.83 -14.90
N SER A 62 20.71 -11.50 -14.35
CA SER A 62 20.65 -12.91 -13.98
C SER A 62 19.70 -13.19 -12.79
N PHE A 63 19.51 -12.21 -11.90
CA PHE A 63 18.65 -12.36 -10.72
C PHE A 63 17.17 -12.34 -11.10
N LYS A 64 16.43 -13.33 -10.59
CA LYS A 64 14.99 -13.52 -10.87
C LYS A 64 14.16 -13.18 -9.65
N PHE A 65 12.99 -12.58 -9.90
CA PHE A 65 12.02 -12.38 -8.84
C PHE A 65 11.48 -13.72 -8.36
N PRO A 66 11.30 -13.91 -7.04
CA PRO A 66 10.74 -15.12 -6.49
C PRO A 66 9.25 -15.23 -6.84
N SER A 67 8.75 -16.45 -6.95
CA SER A 67 7.31 -16.69 -7.05
C SER A 67 6.66 -16.46 -5.69
N ILE A 68 5.74 -15.49 -5.61
CA ILE A 68 5.06 -15.13 -4.36
C ILE A 68 3.61 -15.58 -4.48
N ILE A 69 3.26 -16.65 -3.76
CA ILE A 69 1.87 -17.13 -3.68
C ILE A 69 1.08 -16.18 -2.77
N PRO A 70 0.00 -15.55 -3.26
CA PRO A 70 -0.82 -14.67 -2.44
C PRO A 70 -1.50 -15.49 -1.34
N ARG A 71 -1.23 -15.12 -0.08
CA ARG A 71 -1.96 -15.68 1.06
C ARG A 71 -3.36 -15.07 1.14
N PRO A 72 -4.40 -15.87 1.40
CA PRO A 72 -5.72 -15.34 1.69
C PRO A 72 -5.63 -14.32 2.83
N LYS A 73 -6.26 -13.16 2.64
CA LYS A 73 -6.37 -12.17 3.72
C LYS A 73 -7.43 -12.64 4.70
N PHE A 74 -7.20 -12.44 5.99
CA PHE A 74 -8.24 -12.56 6.98
C PHE A 74 -9.29 -11.47 6.72
N ILE A 75 -10.57 -11.87 6.70
CA ILE A 75 -11.71 -10.98 6.51
C ILE A 75 -12.59 -11.12 7.76
N PRO A 76 -12.77 -10.05 8.56
CA PRO A 76 -13.66 -10.09 9.71
C PRO A 76 -15.11 -10.41 9.31
N SER A 77 -15.82 -11.11 10.17
CA SER A 77 -17.24 -11.38 10.04
C SER A 77 -18.09 -10.13 10.24
N LYS A 78 -19.34 -10.16 9.75
CA LYS A 78 -20.30 -9.05 9.96
C LYS A 78 -20.54 -8.74 11.44
N THR A 79 -20.45 -9.74 12.32
CA THR A 79 -20.63 -9.57 13.77
C THR A 79 -19.46 -8.81 14.38
N GLU A 80 -18.23 -9.22 14.08
CA GLU A 80 -17.00 -8.54 14.55
C GLU A 80 -16.94 -7.08 14.06
N LEU A 81 -17.36 -6.81 12.82
CA LEU A 81 -17.43 -5.44 12.30
C LEU A 81 -18.43 -4.57 13.06
N ARG A 82 -19.59 -5.14 13.44
CA ARG A 82 -20.61 -4.41 14.23
C ARG A 82 -20.16 -4.16 15.64
N GLU A 83 -19.50 -5.14 16.26
CA GLU A 83 -18.91 -5.02 17.59
C GLU A 83 -17.87 -3.89 17.58
N CYS A 84 -16.89 -3.93 16.67
CA CYS A 84 -15.89 -2.88 16.50
C CYS A 84 -16.53 -1.49 16.37
N ALA A 85 -17.51 -1.33 15.48
CA ALA A 85 -18.21 -0.07 15.28
C ALA A 85 -18.95 0.47 16.52
N SER A 86 -19.27 -0.38 17.49
CA SER A 86 -19.97 0.04 18.72
C SER A 86 -19.06 0.74 19.74
N TRP A 87 -17.74 0.54 19.62
CA TRP A 87 -16.73 1.14 20.51
C TRP A 87 -16.13 2.45 19.96
N LEU A 88 -16.42 2.80 18.71
CA LEU A 88 -15.83 3.96 18.04
C LEU A 88 -16.59 5.25 18.35
N ASP A 89 -15.85 6.34 18.46
CA ASP A 89 -16.43 7.67 18.53
C ASP A 89 -17.01 8.11 17.17
N GLN A 90 -17.61 9.30 17.12
CA GLN A 90 -18.27 9.80 15.92
C GLN A 90 -17.33 9.89 14.70
N LYS A 91 -16.09 10.33 14.91
CA LYS A 91 -15.13 10.55 13.81
C LYS A 91 -14.58 9.24 13.31
N ASP A 92 -14.19 8.37 14.23
CA ASP A 92 -13.66 7.05 13.92
C ASP A 92 -14.73 6.16 13.28
N LEU A 93 -15.98 6.26 13.75
CA LEU A 93 -17.11 5.56 13.14
C LEU A 93 -17.33 6.03 11.70
N ALA A 94 -17.30 7.34 11.42
CA ALA A 94 -17.44 7.85 10.06
C ALA A 94 -16.34 7.33 9.13
N LEU A 95 -15.08 7.33 9.60
CA LEU A 95 -13.94 6.79 8.86
C LEU A 95 -14.08 5.28 8.62
N PHE A 96 -14.43 4.53 9.66
CA PHE A 96 -14.65 3.08 9.60
C PHE A 96 -15.75 2.72 8.59
N LEU A 97 -16.91 3.39 8.68
CA LEU A 97 -18.03 3.13 7.77
C LEU A 97 -17.66 3.51 6.32
N THR A 98 -16.93 4.60 6.12
CA THR A 98 -16.45 5.00 4.79
C THR A 98 -15.55 3.91 4.18
N LEU A 99 -14.57 3.41 4.94
CA LEU A 99 -13.68 2.33 4.47
C LEU A 99 -14.45 1.02 4.23
N ALA A 100 -15.36 0.65 5.12
CA ALA A 100 -16.09 -0.60 5.05
C ALA A 100 -17.14 -0.63 3.92
N SER A 101 -17.73 0.51 3.56
CA SER A 101 -18.83 0.59 2.57
C SER A 101 -18.39 0.98 1.16
N SER A 102 -17.23 1.63 1.00
CA SER A 102 -16.74 2.08 -0.31
C SER A 102 -15.70 1.14 -0.92
N GLY A 103 -15.05 0.31 -0.10
CA GLY A 103 -13.90 -0.49 -0.53
C GLY A 103 -12.67 0.35 -0.91
N ALA A 104 -12.67 1.66 -0.63
CA ALA A 104 -11.58 2.56 -0.94
C ALA A 104 -10.32 2.21 -0.13
N ARG A 105 -9.16 2.53 -0.70
CA ARG A 105 -7.89 2.36 0.02
C ARG A 105 -7.81 3.37 1.17
N ARG A 106 -7.10 2.99 2.23
CA ARG A 106 -6.86 3.87 3.37
C ARG A 106 -6.25 5.22 2.95
N SER A 107 -5.30 5.22 2.02
CA SER A 107 -4.71 6.47 1.50
C SER A 107 -5.74 7.35 0.80
N GLU A 108 -6.63 6.76 0.00
CA GLU A 108 -7.68 7.49 -0.73
C GLU A 108 -8.66 8.17 0.21
N VAL A 109 -9.02 7.54 1.33
CA VAL A 109 -9.96 8.12 2.30
C VAL A 109 -9.28 9.17 3.18
N LEU A 110 -8.04 8.94 3.61
CA LEU A 110 -7.32 9.85 4.50
C LEU A 110 -6.89 11.16 3.83
N THR A 111 -6.81 11.21 2.50
CA THR A 111 -6.47 12.42 1.74
C THR A 111 -7.70 13.18 1.22
N LEU A 112 -8.92 12.76 1.57
CA LEU A 112 -10.15 13.42 1.15
C LEU A 112 -10.28 14.81 1.77
N ALA A 113 -10.58 15.80 0.92
CA ALA A 113 -11.07 17.09 1.37
C ALA A 113 -12.61 17.11 1.38
N VAL A 114 -13.19 18.02 2.16
CA VAL A 114 -14.66 18.18 2.25
C VAL A 114 -15.29 18.44 0.88
N LYS A 115 -14.61 19.18 0.00
CA LYS A 115 -15.06 19.47 -1.37
C LYS A 115 -15.14 18.25 -2.28
N ASP A 116 -14.45 17.16 -1.92
CA ASP A 116 -14.37 15.94 -2.73
C ASP A 116 -15.54 14.99 -2.43
N VAL A 117 -16.38 15.32 -1.43
CA VAL A 117 -17.50 14.52 -0.96
C VAL A 117 -18.81 15.10 -1.47
N ASP A 118 -19.53 14.29 -2.25
CA ASP A 118 -20.89 14.59 -2.70
C ASP A 118 -21.87 13.72 -1.89
N LEU A 119 -22.46 14.31 -0.86
CA LEU A 119 -23.41 13.64 0.03
C LEU A 119 -24.76 13.34 -0.63
N ASP A 120 -25.14 14.10 -1.66
CA ASP A 120 -26.38 13.92 -2.39
C ASP A 120 -26.29 12.69 -3.29
N ARG A 121 -25.15 12.55 -3.98
CA ARG A 121 -24.85 11.40 -4.82
C ARG A 121 -24.27 10.23 -4.03
N ARG A 122 -23.87 10.44 -2.78
CA ARG A 122 -23.27 9.44 -1.87
C ARG A 122 -21.95 8.89 -2.42
N MET A 123 -21.14 9.81 -2.93
CA MET A 123 -19.87 9.50 -3.57
C MET A 123 -18.78 10.43 -3.04
N PHE A 124 -17.53 10.00 -3.23
CA PHE A 124 -16.39 10.89 -3.12
C PHE A 124 -15.40 10.63 -4.24
N THR A 125 -14.60 11.64 -4.58
CA THR A 125 -13.59 11.54 -5.62
C THR A 125 -12.21 11.75 -5.00
N PRO A 126 -11.43 10.69 -4.73
CA PRO A 126 -10.10 10.83 -4.17
C PRO A 126 -9.20 11.67 -5.09
N SER A 127 -8.37 12.51 -4.51
CA SER A 127 -7.40 13.35 -5.24
C SER A 127 -6.35 12.54 -6.02
N ASP A 128 -6.00 11.36 -5.49
CA ASP A 128 -5.05 10.42 -6.12
C ASP A 128 -5.72 9.47 -7.12
N SER A 129 -7.05 9.53 -7.27
CA SER A 129 -7.73 8.77 -8.32
C SER A 129 -7.57 9.54 -9.64
N GLN A 130 -7.39 8.83 -10.75
CA GLN A 130 -7.34 9.44 -12.10
C GLN A 130 -8.73 9.94 -12.55
N GLY A 131 -9.47 10.63 -11.67
CA GLY A 131 -10.84 11.11 -11.90
C GLY A 131 -11.94 10.08 -11.64
N PHE A 132 -11.64 8.97 -10.95
CA PHE A 132 -12.64 7.95 -10.62
C PHE A 132 -13.33 8.29 -9.29
N SER A 133 -14.66 8.44 -9.33
CA SER A 133 -15.50 8.58 -8.14
C SER A 133 -15.84 7.21 -7.54
N ILE A 134 -15.87 7.13 -6.22
CA ILE A 134 -16.19 5.92 -5.47
C ILE A 134 -17.56 6.10 -4.80
N CYS A 135 -18.46 5.15 -5.04
CA CYS A 135 -19.77 5.10 -4.40
C CYS A 135 -19.68 4.43 -3.04
N MET A 136 -20.46 4.92 -2.07
CA MET A 136 -20.69 4.22 -0.81
C MET A 136 -21.94 3.33 -0.92
N ASP A 137 -21.88 2.12 -0.35
CA ASP A 137 -23.00 1.17 -0.35
C ASP A 137 -24.29 1.71 0.33
N ASP A 138 -25.46 1.38 -0.24
CA ASP A 138 -26.76 2.01 0.03
C ASP A 138 -27.31 1.68 1.44
N ASP A 139 -27.08 0.47 1.96
CA ASP A 139 -27.73 0.00 3.20
C ASP A 139 -27.10 0.59 4.48
N LEU A 140 -25.78 0.76 4.48
CA LEU A 140 -25.04 1.27 5.65
C LEU A 140 -25.15 2.79 5.78
N PHE A 141 -25.17 3.50 4.64
CA PHE A 141 -25.22 4.96 4.58
C PHE A 141 -26.59 5.52 5.01
N ARG A 142 -27.70 4.87 4.64
CA ARG A 142 -29.06 5.30 5.00
C ARG A 142 -29.30 5.35 6.51
N THR A 143 -28.73 4.43 7.28
CA THR A 143 -29.15 4.19 8.66
C THR A 143 -28.30 4.91 9.70
N LYS A 144 -27.00 5.14 9.44
CA LYS A 144 -26.07 5.69 10.46
C LYS A 144 -25.30 6.95 10.04
N MET A 145 -24.81 7.06 8.80
CA MET A 145 -23.93 8.18 8.39
C MET A 145 -24.65 9.53 8.27
N LYS A 146 -25.86 9.59 7.68
CA LYS A 146 -26.63 10.86 7.58
C LYS A 146 -26.93 11.50 8.93
N LYS A 147 -27.16 10.67 9.96
CA LYS A 147 -27.43 11.11 11.33
C LYS A 147 -26.18 11.65 12.04
N LEU A 148 -25.00 11.29 11.51
CA LEU A 148 -23.69 11.53 12.11
C LEU A 148 -22.97 12.74 11.51
N VAL A 149 -23.24 13.07 10.25
CA VAL A 149 -22.63 14.20 9.53
C VAL A 149 -23.44 15.50 9.72
N LEU A 150 -24.72 15.38 10.08
CA LEU A 150 -25.66 16.50 10.26
C LEU A 150 -25.96 16.83 11.73
N SER A 151 -25.21 16.24 12.67
CA SER A 151 -25.25 16.50 14.12
C SER A 151 -23.95 17.13 14.58
#